data_AF-A0AAV0TN06-F1
#
_entry.id   AF-A0AAV0TN06-F1
#
_cell.length_a   1.000
_cell.length_b   1.000
_cell.length_c   1.000
_cell.angle_alpha   90.00
_cell.angle_beta   90.00
_cell.angle_gamma   90.00
#
_symmetry.space_group_name_H-M   'P 1'
#
loop_
_entity.id
_entity.type
_entity.pdbx_description
1 polymer ?
#
loop_
_entity_poly.entity_id
_entity_poly.type
_entity_poly.pdbx_seq_one_letter_code
_entity_poly.pdbx_strand_id
1 'polypeptide(L)'
;MGGKPKKRKGTRSSNAGRAQAFAQTCVNSMESNKDKKLKNRRRMRVVQLQRLVDHKLQELHAFPKNPTPPKAPARKGPKLPSEWKLTGAARPAAVVAKIAAGELDECGNELPKPAETFDLYEKMLQEGKLTENKDTREYISLLKHLAAACCEAAMPDRGIKNYQLCMSLDTTDSFHSREGLACALVDEGRGDEARALIEQHKDDESAVLAYCQVIIEYVSWEVLEESGSSEKVVQAAFRKAFRLNPFVAVVIAYHVTFFQVMEYVDDIRDPKRGSIEEAFVYVSQNIGVWIDTVGAYQWIEKELNELSEPAATKEDEAEAAVAAATAAKDSDAQEGEGDEFGDFEADDIDGGDD
;
A
#
# COMPACT_ATOMS: atom_id res chain seq x y z
N MET A 1 39.97 66.99 -36.53
CA MET A 1 38.76 67.19 -35.69
C MET A 1 38.17 65.83 -35.36
N GLY A 2 38.61 65.22 -34.25
CA GLY A 2 38.24 63.87 -33.84
C GLY A 2 36.88 63.82 -33.14
N GLY A 3 35.93 63.07 -33.69
CA GLY A 3 34.64 62.79 -33.08
C GLY A 3 34.76 61.65 -32.06
N LYS A 4 34.44 61.92 -30.79
CA LYS A 4 34.37 60.91 -29.72
C LYS A 4 33.20 59.94 -29.96
N PRO A 5 33.38 58.61 -29.80
CA PRO A 5 32.27 57.68 -29.86
C PRO A 5 31.42 57.77 -28.57
N LYS A 6 30.11 57.94 -28.73
CA LYS A 6 29.13 57.91 -27.64
C LYS A 6 29.10 56.49 -27.04
N LYS A 7 29.48 56.36 -25.76
CA LYS A 7 29.23 55.16 -24.94
C LYS A 7 27.72 54.85 -24.95
N ARG A 8 27.34 53.73 -25.55
CA ARG A 8 26.01 53.12 -25.37
C ARG A 8 25.83 52.80 -23.88
N LYS A 9 24.85 53.44 -23.23
CA LYS A 9 24.36 53.06 -21.91
C LYS A 9 23.87 51.62 -21.99
N GLY A 10 24.45 50.74 -21.18
CA GLY A 10 24.00 49.36 -21.05
C GLY A 10 22.52 49.30 -20.73
N THR A 11 21.81 48.46 -21.48
CA THR A 11 20.42 48.09 -21.24
C THR A 11 20.30 47.60 -19.81
N ARG A 12 19.47 48.26 -18.99
CA ARG A 12 19.09 47.76 -17.67
C ARG A 12 18.47 46.37 -17.87
N SER A 13 19.17 45.33 -17.42
CA SER A 13 18.61 43.99 -17.24
C SER A 13 17.26 44.12 -16.53
N SER A 14 16.21 43.63 -17.16
CA SER A 14 14.84 43.85 -16.71
C SER A 14 14.57 43.08 -15.42
N ASN A 15 14.07 43.79 -14.39
CA ASN A 15 13.62 43.19 -13.13
C ASN A 15 12.58 42.05 -13.34
N ALA A 16 11.91 42.02 -14.49
CA ALA A 16 10.99 40.95 -14.88
C ALA A 16 11.66 39.57 -14.94
N GLY A 17 12.90 39.46 -15.45
CA GLY A 17 13.61 38.19 -15.52
C GLY A 17 14.03 37.67 -14.13
N ARG A 18 14.33 38.57 -13.20
CA ARG A 18 14.63 38.22 -11.80
C ARG A 18 13.37 37.80 -11.03
N ALA A 19 12.25 38.47 -11.25
CA ALA A 19 10.97 38.09 -10.64
C ALA A 19 10.47 36.73 -11.16
N GLN A 20 10.63 36.45 -12.45
CA GLN A 20 10.29 35.16 -13.05
C GLN A 20 11.20 34.03 -12.53
N ALA A 21 12.51 34.28 -12.42
CA ALA A 21 13.44 33.32 -11.83
C ALA A 21 13.14 33.05 -10.33
N PHE A 22 12.76 34.07 -9.57
CA PHE A 22 12.34 33.92 -8.17
C PHE A 22 11.04 33.11 -8.06
N ALA A 23 10.02 33.43 -8.87
CA ALA A 23 8.76 32.68 -8.91
C ALA A 23 8.99 31.20 -9.27
N GLN A 24 9.83 30.91 -10.27
CA GLN A 24 10.20 29.54 -10.62
C GLN A 24 10.92 28.83 -9.46
N THR A 25 11.80 29.53 -8.74
CA THR A 25 12.49 28.97 -7.57
C THR A 25 11.51 28.64 -6.44
N CYS A 26 10.52 29.50 -6.19
CA CYS A 26 9.45 29.24 -5.22
C CYS A 26 8.59 28.03 -5.62
N VAL A 27 8.21 27.92 -6.90
CA VAL A 27 7.45 26.75 -7.41
C VAL A 27 8.24 25.46 -7.25
N ASN A 28 9.49 25.43 -7.72
CA ASN A 28 10.36 24.25 -7.58
C ASN A 28 10.60 23.87 -6.11
N SER A 29 10.68 24.87 -5.21
CA SER A 29 10.80 24.64 -3.76
C SER A 29 9.54 24.04 -3.16
N MET A 30 8.36 24.51 -3.59
CA MET A 30 7.08 23.96 -3.16
C MET A 30 6.88 22.52 -3.65
N GLU A 31 7.22 22.25 -4.91
CA GLU A 31 7.19 20.89 -5.49
C GLU A 31 8.15 19.96 -4.75
N SER A 32 9.40 20.37 -4.53
CA SER A 32 10.38 19.59 -3.75
C SER A 32 9.88 19.30 -2.32
N ASN A 33 9.21 20.26 -1.69
CA ASN A 33 8.61 20.06 -0.37
C ASN A 33 7.42 19.09 -0.39
N LYS A 34 6.59 19.14 -1.44
CA LYS A 34 5.49 18.16 -1.63
C LYS A 34 6.05 16.75 -1.83
N ASP A 35 7.06 16.59 -2.67
CA ASP A 35 7.68 15.29 -2.93
C ASP A 35 8.36 14.72 -1.68
N LYS A 36 9.07 15.55 -0.91
CA LYS A 36 9.65 15.15 0.38
C LYS A 36 8.57 14.71 1.36
N LYS A 37 7.45 15.45 1.46
CA LYS A 37 6.31 15.07 2.30
C LYS A 37 5.73 13.74 1.88
N LEU A 38 5.54 13.51 0.57
CA LEU A 38 5.02 12.25 0.04
C LEU A 38 5.97 11.07 0.35
N LYS A 39 7.27 11.22 0.07
CA LYS A 39 8.30 10.22 0.39
C LYS A 39 8.34 9.91 1.89
N ASN A 40 8.25 10.92 2.74
CA ASN A 40 8.19 10.72 4.19
C ASN A 40 6.91 10.00 4.62
N ARG A 41 5.74 10.31 4.04
CA ARG A 41 4.49 9.57 4.31
C ARG A 41 4.62 8.09 3.95
N ARG A 42 5.17 7.76 2.79
CA ARG A 42 5.42 6.36 2.38
C ARG A 42 6.36 5.63 3.35
N ARG A 43 7.45 6.27 3.75
CA ARG A 43 8.36 5.71 4.76
C ARG A 43 7.69 5.50 6.13
N MET A 44 6.88 6.46 6.58
CA MET A 44 6.11 6.32 7.82
C MET A 44 5.11 5.19 7.74
N ARG A 45 4.46 4.98 6.59
CA ARG A 45 3.56 3.85 6.36
C ARG A 45 4.27 2.50 6.52
N VAL A 46 5.49 2.37 5.98
CA VAL A 46 6.33 1.17 6.18
C VAL A 46 6.63 0.93 7.65
N VAL A 47 6.99 1.97 8.41
CA VAL A 47 7.26 1.85 9.85
C VAL A 47 6.00 1.42 10.62
N GLN A 48 4.84 1.99 10.30
CA GLN A 48 3.56 1.61 10.91
C GLN A 48 3.22 0.14 10.62
N LEU A 49 3.32 -0.28 9.36
CA LEU A 49 3.05 -1.66 8.96
C LEU A 49 4.05 -2.64 9.61
N GLN A 50 5.33 -2.28 9.68
CA GLN A 50 6.31 -3.13 10.36
C GLN A 50 5.95 -3.32 11.85
N ARG A 51 5.54 -2.26 12.56
CA ARG A 51 5.11 -2.37 13.96
C ARG A 51 3.89 -3.28 14.10
N LEU A 52 2.94 -3.21 13.17
CA LEU A 52 1.76 -4.08 13.16
C LEU A 52 2.14 -5.54 12.92
N VAL A 53 3.04 -5.80 11.96
CA VAL A 53 3.57 -7.14 11.68
C VAL A 53 4.30 -7.70 12.90
N ASP A 54 5.20 -6.92 13.51
CA ASP A 54 5.97 -7.33 14.69
C ASP A 54 5.05 -7.61 15.88
N HIS A 55 4.07 -6.74 16.11
CA HIS A 55 3.08 -6.91 17.17
C HIS A 55 2.24 -8.18 16.93
N LYS A 56 1.73 -8.38 15.72
CA LYS A 56 0.93 -9.57 15.39
C LYS A 56 1.77 -10.85 15.53
N LEU A 57 3.04 -10.82 15.13
CA LEU A 57 3.94 -11.96 15.31
C LEU A 57 4.16 -12.27 16.80
N GLN A 58 4.37 -11.24 17.62
CA GLN A 58 4.46 -11.40 19.09
C GLN A 58 3.18 -11.98 19.68
N GLU A 59 2.00 -11.51 19.24
CA GLU A 59 0.70 -12.08 19.65
C GLU A 59 0.57 -13.56 19.27
N LEU A 60 1.05 -13.96 18.09
CA LEU A 60 1.00 -15.35 17.64
C LEU A 60 1.95 -16.25 18.45
N HIS A 61 3.13 -15.77 18.82
CA HIS A 61 4.04 -16.51 19.70
C HIS A 61 3.53 -16.57 21.16
N ALA A 62 2.82 -15.55 21.60
CA ALA A 62 2.25 -15.44 22.94
C ALA A 62 0.72 -15.63 22.94
N PHE A 63 0.21 -16.56 22.14
CA PHE A 63 -1.23 -16.71 21.95
C PHE A 63 -1.91 -17.27 23.21
N PRO A 64 -3.00 -16.65 23.72
CA PRO A 64 -3.61 -17.07 24.97
C PRO A 64 -4.35 -18.41 24.81
N LYS A 65 -4.09 -19.39 25.69
CA LYS A 65 -4.82 -20.67 25.71
C LYS A 65 -6.30 -20.49 26.01
N ASN A 66 -6.62 -19.55 26.91
CA ASN A 66 -7.97 -19.23 27.34
C ASN A 66 -8.20 -17.73 27.10
N PRO A 67 -8.78 -17.32 25.96
CA PRO A 67 -9.07 -15.92 25.71
C PRO A 67 -10.03 -15.40 26.78
N THR A 68 -9.66 -14.29 27.41
CA THR A 68 -10.57 -13.64 28.36
C THR A 68 -11.77 -13.10 27.58
N PRO A 69 -13.00 -13.32 28.06
CA PRO A 69 -14.17 -12.77 27.38
C PRO A 69 -14.05 -11.25 27.29
N PRO A 70 -14.54 -10.63 26.20
CA PRO A 70 -14.47 -9.19 26.01
C PRO A 70 -15.06 -8.49 27.24
N LYS A 71 -14.29 -7.58 27.84
CA LYS A 71 -14.77 -6.78 28.98
C LYS A 71 -16.03 -6.05 28.54
N ALA A 72 -17.10 -6.20 29.32
CA ALA A 72 -18.33 -5.45 29.08
C ALA A 72 -18.01 -3.94 29.02
N PRO A 73 -18.66 -3.18 28.13
CA PRO A 73 -18.41 -1.75 28.01
C PRO A 73 -18.61 -1.09 29.38
N ALA A 74 -17.66 -0.23 29.76
CA ALA A 74 -17.72 0.48 31.03
C ALA A 74 -19.05 1.24 31.12
N ARG A 75 -19.75 1.06 32.26
CA ARG A 75 -21.02 1.75 32.51
C ARG A 75 -20.77 3.26 32.44
N LYS A 76 -21.51 3.97 31.58
CA LYS A 76 -21.50 5.43 31.56
C LYS A 76 -22.22 5.94 32.81
N GLY A 77 -21.49 6.55 33.75
CA GLY A 77 -22.04 7.13 34.97
C GLY A 77 -21.06 7.11 36.15
N PRO A 78 -21.42 7.72 37.29
CA PRO A 78 -20.62 7.66 38.51
C PRO A 78 -20.43 6.20 38.94
N LYS A 79 -19.19 5.84 39.30
CA LYS A 79 -18.89 4.52 39.87
C LYS A 79 -19.73 4.32 41.13
N LEU A 80 -20.28 3.11 41.28
CA LEU A 80 -21.01 2.76 42.49
C LEU A 80 -20.07 2.89 43.71
N PRO A 81 -20.57 3.24 44.91
CA PRO A 81 -19.73 3.32 46.12
C PRO A 81 -18.92 2.05 46.41
N SER A 82 -19.40 0.88 45.97
CA SER A 82 -18.68 -0.41 46.04
C SER A 82 -17.49 -0.52 45.10
N GLU A 83 -17.42 0.31 44.06
CA GLU A 83 -16.35 0.37 43.05
C GLU A 83 -15.38 1.53 43.31
N TRP A 84 -15.58 2.26 44.42
CA TRP A 84 -14.68 3.34 44.81
C TRP A 84 -13.36 2.74 45.29
N LYS A 85 -12.28 3.04 44.57
CA LYS A 85 -10.93 2.71 45.03
C LYS A 85 -10.57 3.67 46.16
N LEU A 86 -10.73 3.21 47.41
CA LEU A 86 -10.32 3.98 48.59
C LEU A 86 -8.79 4.20 48.55
N THR A 87 -8.34 5.43 48.81
CA THR A 87 -6.93 5.82 48.79
C THR A 87 -6.48 6.35 50.16
N GLY A 88 -5.17 6.32 50.43
CA GLY A 88 -4.59 6.85 51.66
C GLY A 88 -5.09 6.16 52.94
N ALA A 89 -5.35 6.96 53.99
CA ALA A 89 -5.76 6.48 55.31
C ALA A 89 -7.14 5.81 55.35
N ALA A 90 -7.95 5.94 54.30
CA ALA A 90 -9.24 5.29 54.17
C ALA A 90 -9.14 3.83 53.67
N ARG A 91 -7.93 3.35 53.32
CA ARG A 91 -7.73 1.95 52.89
C ARG A 91 -7.84 0.97 54.07
N PRO A 92 -8.52 -0.18 53.89
CA PRO A 92 -8.48 -1.25 54.87
C PRO A 92 -7.04 -1.72 55.12
N ALA A 93 -6.67 -1.89 56.39
CA ALA A 93 -5.31 -2.31 56.78
C ALA A 93 -4.88 -3.63 56.10
N ALA A 94 -5.82 -4.55 55.84
CA ALA A 94 -5.56 -5.79 55.13
C ALA A 94 -5.12 -5.57 53.66
N VAL A 95 -5.61 -4.53 52.99
CA VAL A 95 -5.21 -4.19 51.62
C VAL A 95 -3.81 -3.56 51.63
N VAL A 96 -3.53 -2.69 52.60
CA VAL A 96 -2.19 -2.09 52.77
C VAL A 96 -1.12 -3.17 53.04
N ALA A 97 -1.44 -4.16 53.88
CA ALA A 97 -0.54 -5.28 54.15
C ALA A 97 -0.26 -6.13 52.89
N LYS A 98 -1.28 -6.38 52.06
CA LYS A 98 -1.11 -7.12 50.80
C LYS A 98 -0.32 -6.35 49.73
N ILE A 99 -0.47 -5.02 49.67
CA ILE A 99 0.35 -4.17 48.81
C ILE A 99 1.80 -4.18 49.29
N ALA A 100 2.04 -4.06 50.59
CA ALA A 100 3.39 -4.12 51.17
C ALA A 100 4.05 -5.50 50.98
N ALA A 101 3.24 -6.57 50.93
CA ALA A 101 3.69 -7.92 50.60
C ALA A 101 3.92 -8.15 49.10
N GLY A 102 3.60 -7.18 48.23
CA GLY A 102 3.76 -7.27 46.77
C GLY A 102 2.71 -8.12 46.07
N GLU A 103 1.61 -8.48 46.74
CA GLU A 103 0.52 -9.31 46.18
C GLU A 103 -0.48 -8.49 45.34
N LEU A 104 -0.59 -7.20 45.63
CA LEU A 104 -1.48 -6.25 44.95
C LEU A 104 -0.68 -5.05 44.42
N ASP A 105 -1.15 -4.45 43.33
CA ASP A 105 -0.58 -3.19 42.80
C ASP A 105 -0.77 -2.00 43.76
N GLU A 106 -0.16 -0.85 43.48
CA GLU A 106 -0.28 0.38 44.29
C GLU A 106 -1.74 0.86 44.45
N CYS A 107 -2.64 0.38 43.60
CA CYS A 107 -4.06 0.65 43.61
C CYS A 107 -4.90 -0.45 44.31
N GLY A 108 -4.29 -1.51 44.83
CA GLY A 108 -4.94 -2.61 45.52
C GLY A 108 -5.60 -3.65 44.58
N ASN A 109 -5.23 -3.69 43.31
CA ASN A 109 -5.72 -4.70 42.36
C ASN A 109 -4.78 -5.90 42.35
N GLU A 110 -5.34 -7.10 42.16
CA GLU A 110 -4.54 -8.31 41.94
C GLU A 110 -3.66 -8.13 40.69
N LEU A 111 -2.38 -8.44 40.83
CA LEU A 111 -1.48 -8.48 39.69
C LEU A 111 -2.04 -9.51 38.69
N PRO A 112 -2.23 -9.13 37.40
CA PRO A 112 -2.76 -10.05 36.42
C PRO A 112 -1.82 -11.25 36.33
N LYS A 113 -2.34 -12.45 36.64
CA LYS A 113 -1.59 -13.70 36.44
C LYS A 113 -1.17 -13.75 34.97
N PRO A 114 0.10 -14.08 34.65
CA PRO A 114 0.51 -14.25 33.27
C PRO A 114 -0.41 -15.29 32.65
N ALA A 115 -1.14 -14.87 31.61
CA ALA A 115 -2.01 -15.79 30.88
C ALA A 115 -1.15 -16.95 30.40
N GLU A 116 -1.63 -18.18 30.54
CA GLU A 116 -0.94 -19.30 29.92
C GLU A 116 -1.01 -19.12 28.40
N THR A 117 0.15 -18.93 27.79
CA THR A 117 0.28 -18.76 26.35
C THR A 117 0.83 -20.03 25.71
N PHE A 118 0.66 -20.14 24.40
CA PHE A 118 1.37 -21.10 23.56
C PHE A 118 1.74 -20.44 22.23
N ASP A 119 2.72 -21.03 21.56
CA ASP A 119 3.17 -20.55 20.26
C ASP A 119 2.24 -21.04 19.16
N LEU A 120 1.30 -20.19 18.74
CA LEU A 120 0.38 -20.49 17.64
C LEU A 120 1.12 -20.45 16.30
N TYR A 121 2.09 -19.55 16.14
CA TYR A 121 2.84 -19.41 14.89
C TYR A 121 3.60 -20.70 14.56
N GLU A 122 4.44 -21.18 15.49
CA GLU A 122 5.23 -22.41 15.30
C GLU A 122 4.34 -23.63 15.10
N LYS A 123 3.24 -23.72 15.86
CA LYS A 123 2.28 -24.82 15.70
C LYS A 123 1.68 -24.84 14.29
N MET A 124 1.17 -23.70 13.81
CA MET A 124 0.57 -23.62 12.48
C MET A 124 1.60 -23.78 11.36
N LEU A 125 2.83 -23.33 11.57
CA LEU A 125 3.94 -23.52 10.64
C LEU A 125 4.30 -25.01 10.50
N GLN A 126 4.39 -25.75 11.61
CA GLN A 126 4.64 -27.19 11.62
C GLN A 126 3.50 -28.00 10.98
N GLU A 127 2.26 -27.55 11.19
CA GLU A 127 1.08 -28.17 10.59
C GLU A 127 0.90 -27.79 9.10
N GLY A 128 1.61 -26.77 8.60
CA GLY A 128 1.47 -26.25 7.25
C GLY A 128 0.13 -25.53 6.99
N LYS A 129 -0.49 -24.98 8.04
CA LYS A 129 -1.87 -24.46 8.02
C LYS A 129 -1.98 -22.96 8.33
N LEU A 130 -0.91 -22.22 8.08
CA LEU A 130 -0.88 -20.76 8.33
C LEU A 130 -1.95 -19.99 7.55
N THR A 131 -2.42 -20.51 6.41
CA THR A 131 -3.46 -19.88 5.59
C THR A 131 -4.89 -20.26 6.00
N GLU A 132 -5.07 -21.23 6.89
CA GLU A 132 -6.38 -21.67 7.37
C GLU A 132 -6.82 -20.91 8.63
N ASN A 133 -5.90 -20.59 9.53
CA ASN A 133 -6.20 -19.90 10.79
C ASN A 133 -6.35 -18.38 10.59
N LYS A 134 -7.39 -17.79 11.18
CA LYS A 134 -7.73 -16.37 11.03
C LYS A 134 -6.60 -15.42 11.48
N ASP A 135 -5.95 -15.72 12.61
CA ASP A 135 -4.91 -14.85 13.18
C ASP A 135 -3.61 -14.91 12.36
N THR A 136 -3.25 -16.08 11.84
CA THR A 136 -2.07 -16.25 10.98
C THR A 136 -2.32 -15.70 9.57
N ARG A 137 -3.56 -15.79 9.06
CA ARG A 137 -3.97 -15.10 7.83
C ARG A 137 -3.83 -13.58 7.93
N GLU A 138 -4.24 -13.00 9.07
CA GLU A 138 -4.07 -11.56 9.31
C GLU A 138 -2.59 -11.17 9.30
N TYR A 139 -1.73 -11.99 9.92
CA TYR A 139 -0.28 -11.79 9.86
C TYR A 139 0.26 -11.80 8.42
N ILE A 140 -0.12 -12.79 7.60
CA ILE A 140 0.31 -12.87 6.19
C ILE A 140 -0.22 -11.67 5.39
N SER A 141 -1.47 -11.26 5.62
CA SER A 141 -2.04 -10.06 4.99
C SER A 141 -1.25 -8.78 5.33
N LEU A 142 -0.92 -8.58 6.61
CA LEU A 142 -0.08 -7.46 7.05
C LEU A 142 1.31 -7.52 6.43
N LEU A 143 1.90 -8.71 6.32
CA LEU A 143 3.20 -8.92 5.69
C LEU A 143 3.17 -8.58 4.19
N LYS A 144 2.11 -8.96 3.47
CA LYS A 144 1.90 -8.57 2.06
C LYS A 144 1.77 -7.05 1.91
N HIS A 145 0.97 -6.39 2.76
CA HIS A 145 0.85 -4.93 2.75
C HIS A 145 2.18 -4.24 3.06
N LEU A 146 2.97 -4.79 3.99
CA LEU A 146 4.32 -4.30 4.27
C LEU A 146 5.23 -4.45 3.05
N ALA A 147 5.12 -5.55 2.30
CA ALA A 147 5.88 -5.77 1.08
C ALA A 147 5.58 -4.69 0.03
N ALA A 148 4.29 -4.46 -0.27
CA ALA A 148 3.84 -3.42 -1.19
C ALA A 148 4.31 -2.01 -0.76
N ALA A 149 4.11 -1.66 0.52
CA ALA A 149 4.54 -0.36 1.04
C ALA A 149 6.07 -0.16 0.97
N CYS A 150 6.86 -1.23 1.11
CA CYS A 150 8.32 -1.16 0.93
C CYS A 150 8.68 -0.80 -0.51
N CYS A 151 8.03 -1.42 -1.50
CA CYS A 151 8.23 -1.09 -2.92
C CYS A 151 7.87 0.38 -3.20
N GLU A 152 6.68 0.83 -2.79
CA GLU A 152 6.24 2.23 -2.99
C GLU A 152 7.16 3.27 -2.34
N ALA A 153 7.81 2.90 -1.23
CA ALA A 153 8.72 3.75 -0.48
C ALA A 153 10.17 3.72 -1.02
N ALA A 154 10.39 3.14 -2.21
CA ALA A 154 11.71 2.93 -2.82
C ALA A 154 12.66 2.11 -1.92
N MET A 155 12.12 1.07 -1.29
CA MET A 155 12.85 0.03 -0.54
C MET A 155 12.57 -1.37 -1.12
N PRO A 156 12.84 -1.58 -2.42
CA PRO A 156 12.40 -2.74 -3.19
C PRO A 156 12.97 -4.06 -2.65
N ASP A 157 14.25 -4.12 -2.29
CA ASP A 157 14.87 -5.34 -1.74
C ASP A 157 14.16 -5.86 -0.50
N ARG A 158 13.65 -4.95 0.34
CA ARG A 158 12.87 -5.32 1.53
C ARG A 158 11.47 -5.79 1.13
N GLY A 159 10.85 -5.14 0.15
CA GLY A 159 9.57 -5.57 -0.41
C GLY A 159 9.65 -6.98 -1.00
N ILE A 160 10.64 -7.23 -1.86
CA ILE A 160 10.92 -8.52 -2.49
C ILE A 160 11.11 -9.62 -1.43
N LYS A 161 11.91 -9.38 -0.39
CA LYS A 161 12.10 -10.35 0.71
C LYS A 161 10.80 -10.66 1.45
N ASN A 162 9.96 -9.66 1.69
CA ASN A 162 8.67 -9.86 2.34
C ASN A 162 7.69 -10.63 1.45
N TYR A 163 7.67 -10.38 0.13
CA TYR A 163 6.86 -11.17 -0.79
C TYR A 163 7.34 -12.63 -0.88
N GLN A 164 8.65 -12.85 -0.93
CA GLN A 164 9.23 -14.20 -0.88
C GLN A 164 8.86 -14.93 0.42
N LEU A 165 8.85 -14.22 1.55
CA LEU A 165 8.37 -14.77 2.82
C LEU A 165 6.86 -15.06 2.77
N CYS A 166 6.03 -14.19 2.18
CA CYS A 166 4.61 -14.49 1.99
C CYS A 166 4.41 -15.78 1.19
N MET A 167 5.16 -15.96 0.09
CA MET A 167 5.09 -17.16 -0.75
C MET A 167 5.58 -18.43 -0.03
N SER A 168 6.55 -18.33 0.87
CA SER A 168 7.01 -19.49 1.64
C SER A 168 6.00 -19.90 2.73
N LEU A 169 5.22 -18.95 3.25
CA LEU A 169 4.16 -19.20 4.23
C LEU A 169 2.82 -19.59 3.59
N ASP A 170 2.55 -19.12 2.37
CA ASP A 170 1.36 -19.42 1.57
C ASP A 170 1.75 -20.09 0.24
N THR A 171 1.92 -21.41 0.29
CA THR A 171 2.28 -22.22 -0.89
C THR A 171 1.16 -22.26 -1.94
N THR A 172 -0.09 -22.04 -1.52
CA THR A 172 -1.27 -22.01 -2.40
C THR A 172 -1.46 -20.67 -3.11
N ASP A 173 -0.73 -19.62 -2.69
CA ASP A 173 -0.89 -18.24 -3.16
C ASP A 173 -2.33 -17.69 -3.04
N SER A 174 -3.01 -18.09 -1.96
CA SER A 174 -4.30 -17.55 -1.54
C SER A 174 -4.29 -16.02 -1.35
N PHE A 175 -3.13 -15.45 -1.05
CA PHE A 175 -2.94 -14.01 -0.90
C PHE A 175 -2.44 -13.32 -2.18
N HIS A 176 -2.26 -14.01 -3.32
CA HIS A 176 -1.77 -13.41 -4.57
C HIS A 176 -0.47 -12.61 -4.37
N SER A 177 0.49 -13.19 -3.65
CA SER A 177 1.80 -12.58 -3.38
C SER A 177 2.75 -12.73 -4.57
N ARG A 178 2.53 -13.74 -5.43
CA ARG A 178 3.31 -13.95 -6.67
C ARG A 178 3.23 -12.73 -7.60
N GLU A 179 2.02 -12.18 -7.75
CA GLU A 179 1.76 -11.02 -8.61
C GLU A 179 2.55 -9.79 -8.14
N GLY A 180 2.46 -9.48 -6.84
CA GLY A 180 3.22 -8.39 -6.24
C GLY A 180 4.74 -8.58 -6.34
N LEU A 181 5.23 -9.82 -6.18
CA LEU A 181 6.65 -10.14 -6.37
C LEU A 181 7.09 -9.92 -7.82
N ALA A 182 6.32 -10.40 -8.80
CA ALA A 182 6.64 -10.24 -10.22
C ALA A 182 6.70 -8.75 -10.61
N CYS A 183 5.72 -7.95 -10.18
CA CYS A 183 5.72 -6.51 -10.35
C CYS A 183 6.97 -5.85 -9.77
N ALA A 184 7.32 -6.16 -8.52
CA ALA A 184 8.50 -5.61 -7.86
C ALA A 184 9.82 -5.99 -8.55
N LEU A 185 9.92 -7.23 -9.07
CA LEU A 185 11.11 -7.68 -9.81
C LEU A 185 11.23 -6.97 -11.16
N VAL A 186 10.11 -6.75 -11.85
CA VAL A 186 10.08 -6.02 -13.12
C VAL A 186 10.47 -4.56 -12.94
N ASP A 187 9.93 -3.88 -11.93
CA ASP A 187 10.24 -2.47 -11.64
C ASP A 187 11.74 -2.25 -11.33
N GLU A 188 12.38 -3.22 -10.68
CA GLU A 188 13.82 -3.21 -10.39
C GLU A 188 14.70 -3.71 -11.55
N GLY A 189 14.12 -4.01 -12.72
CA GLY A 189 14.86 -4.53 -13.87
C GLY A 189 15.44 -5.94 -13.67
N ARG A 190 14.93 -6.71 -12.69
CA ARG A 190 15.35 -8.09 -12.40
C ARG A 190 14.58 -9.10 -13.26
N GLY A 191 14.62 -8.89 -14.58
CA GLY A 191 13.82 -9.61 -15.58
C GLY A 191 14.02 -11.14 -15.56
N ASP A 192 15.25 -11.61 -15.34
CA ASP A 192 15.54 -13.05 -15.27
C ASP A 192 14.85 -13.75 -14.09
N GLU A 193 14.84 -13.11 -12.92
CA GLU A 193 14.17 -13.64 -11.73
C GLU A 193 12.65 -13.62 -11.91
N ALA A 194 12.11 -12.56 -12.49
CA ALA A 194 10.68 -12.47 -12.81
C ALA A 194 10.27 -13.55 -13.83
N ARG A 195 11.09 -13.77 -14.87
CA ARG A 195 10.86 -14.82 -15.87
C ARG A 195 10.89 -16.22 -15.25
N ALA A 196 11.85 -16.49 -14.36
CA ALA A 196 11.92 -17.76 -13.63
C ALA A 196 10.69 -17.97 -12.73
N LEU A 197 10.22 -16.94 -12.03
CA LEU A 197 9.00 -16.98 -11.22
C LEU A 197 7.77 -17.28 -12.09
N ILE A 198 7.62 -16.61 -13.23
CA ILE A 198 6.48 -16.81 -14.14
C ILE A 198 6.51 -18.21 -14.75
N GLU A 199 7.66 -18.74 -15.15
CA GLU A 199 7.76 -20.10 -15.70
C GLU A 199 7.43 -21.18 -14.66
N GLN A 200 7.84 -20.98 -13.39
CA GLN A 200 7.46 -21.88 -12.30
C GLN A 200 5.94 -21.94 -12.07
N HIS A 201 5.22 -20.91 -12.48
CA HIS A 201 3.77 -20.76 -12.31
C HIS A 201 3.04 -20.52 -13.63
N LYS A 202 3.51 -21.14 -14.73
CA LYS A 202 2.98 -20.89 -16.09
C LYS A 202 1.50 -21.24 -16.29
N ASP A 203 0.99 -22.14 -15.46
CA ASP A 203 -0.41 -22.59 -15.46
C ASP A 203 -1.33 -21.64 -14.68
N ASP A 204 -0.79 -20.58 -14.04
CA ASP A 204 -1.59 -19.55 -13.38
C ASP A 204 -2.25 -18.64 -14.42
N GLU A 205 -3.57 -18.50 -14.33
CA GLU A 205 -4.38 -17.59 -15.15
C GLU A 205 -4.40 -16.17 -14.58
N SER A 206 -3.25 -15.69 -14.09
CA SER A 206 -3.08 -14.32 -13.60
C SER A 206 -2.79 -13.37 -14.76
N ALA A 207 -3.67 -12.39 -14.96
CA ALA A 207 -3.43 -11.33 -15.93
C ALA A 207 -2.19 -10.52 -15.57
N VAL A 208 -1.97 -10.23 -14.27
CA VAL A 208 -0.82 -9.47 -13.79
C VAL A 208 0.50 -10.15 -14.19
N LEU A 209 0.64 -11.45 -13.92
CA LEU A 209 1.84 -12.21 -14.32
C LEU A 209 2.03 -12.20 -15.84
N ALA A 210 0.94 -12.32 -16.60
CA ALA A 210 1.00 -12.30 -18.05
C ALA A 210 1.45 -10.93 -18.58
N TYR A 211 0.97 -9.80 -18.03
CA TYR A 211 1.43 -8.46 -18.43
C TYR A 211 2.86 -8.17 -17.97
N CYS A 212 3.28 -8.68 -16.81
CA CYS A 212 4.71 -8.68 -16.42
C CYS A 212 5.56 -9.43 -17.45
N GLN A 213 5.08 -10.58 -17.96
CA GLN A 213 5.78 -11.29 -19.02
C GLN A 213 5.88 -10.46 -20.30
N VAL A 214 4.81 -9.76 -20.71
CA VAL A 214 4.83 -8.91 -21.90
C VAL A 214 5.93 -7.86 -21.83
N ILE A 215 6.03 -7.13 -20.72
CA ILE A 215 7.05 -6.07 -20.60
C ILE A 215 8.47 -6.64 -20.51
N ILE A 216 8.67 -7.80 -19.86
CA ILE A 216 9.97 -8.49 -19.83
C ILE A 216 10.41 -8.89 -21.24
N GLU A 217 9.51 -9.51 -22.01
CA GLU A 217 9.81 -9.95 -23.37
C GLU A 217 9.97 -8.75 -24.33
N TYR A 218 9.22 -7.67 -24.13
CA TYR A 218 9.40 -6.41 -24.86
C TYR A 218 10.78 -5.81 -24.61
N VAL A 219 11.20 -5.70 -23.35
CA VAL A 219 12.54 -5.20 -22.99
C VAL A 219 13.63 -6.11 -23.56
N SER A 220 13.46 -7.43 -23.46
CA SER A 220 14.38 -8.42 -24.03
C SER A 220 14.56 -8.22 -25.54
N TRP A 221 13.47 -7.98 -26.27
CA TRP A 221 13.48 -7.80 -27.73
C TRP A 221 13.94 -6.42 -28.19
N GLU A 222 13.28 -5.35 -27.74
CA GLU A 222 13.43 -4.01 -28.32
C GLU A 222 14.54 -3.20 -27.62
N VAL A 223 14.79 -3.45 -26.33
CA VAL A 223 15.73 -2.63 -25.54
C VAL A 223 17.09 -3.31 -25.40
N LEU A 224 17.10 -4.61 -25.09
CA LEU A 224 18.32 -5.38 -24.82
C LEU A 224 18.80 -6.21 -26.02
N GLU A 225 17.93 -6.45 -27.00
CA GLU A 225 18.20 -7.27 -28.19
C GLU A 225 18.79 -8.66 -27.84
N GLU A 226 18.23 -9.32 -26.82
CA GLU A 226 18.73 -10.60 -26.33
C GLU A 226 18.60 -11.72 -27.38
N SER A 227 19.50 -12.69 -27.33
CA SER A 227 19.46 -13.82 -28.26
C SER A 227 18.22 -14.69 -28.06
N GLY A 228 17.42 -14.83 -29.11
CA GLY A 228 16.16 -15.59 -29.07
C GLY A 228 14.92 -14.76 -28.75
N SER A 229 15.09 -13.47 -28.43
CA SER A 229 14.00 -12.51 -28.35
C SER A 229 13.50 -12.15 -29.76
N SER A 230 12.21 -11.85 -29.89
CA SER A 230 11.62 -11.33 -31.13
C SER A 230 10.24 -10.72 -30.86
N GLU A 231 9.80 -9.80 -31.72
CA GLU A 231 8.46 -9.22 -31.68
C GLU A 231 7.36 -10.29 -31.58
N LYS A 232 7.53 -11.42 -32.29
CA LYS A 232 6.57 -12.54 -32.26
C LYS A 232 6.41 -13.17 -30.88
N VAL A 233 7.47 -13.22 -30.09
CA VAL A 233 7.42 -13.72 -28.70
C VAL A 233 6.63 -12.75 -27.84
N VAL A 234 6.88 -11.45 -27.98
CA VAL A 234 6.14 -10.39 -27.27
C VAL A 234 4.67 -10.40 -27.65
N GLN A 235 4.34 -10.50 -28.94
CA GLN A 235 2.96 -10.62 -29.44
C GLN A 235 2.26 -11.88 -28.89
N ALA A 236 2.96 -13.02 -28.80
CA ALA A 236 2.41 -14.24 -28.22
C ALA A 236 2.11 -14.07 -26.72
N ALA A 237 3.02 -13.45 -25.97
CA ALA A 237 2.81 -13.09 -24.56
C ALA A 237 1.64 -12.11 -24.41
N PHE A 238 1.57 -11.09 -25.26
CA PHE A 238 0.50 -10.09 -25.25
C PHE A 238 -0.86 -10.71 -25.54
N ARG A 239 -0.98 -11.59 -26.54
CA ARG A 239 -2.22 -12.33 -26.80
C ARG A 239 -2.63 -13.27 -25.67
N LYS A 240 -1.69 -13.78 -24.86
CA LYS A 240 -2.01 -14.50 -23.61
C LYS A 240 -2.58 -13.54 -22.58
N ALA A 241 -1.89 -12.43 -22.31
CA ALA A 241 -2.31 -11.42 -21.34
C ALA A 241 -3.67 -10.79 -21.67
N PHE A 242 -3.89 -10.43 -22.94
CA PHE A 242 -5.12 -9.83 -23.44
C PHE A 242 -6.33 -10.76 -23.30
N ARG A 243 -6.14 -12.08 -23.44
CA ARG A 243 -7.22 -13.06 -23.22
C ARG A 243 -7.64 -13.17 -21.75
N LEU A 244 -6.71 -12.92 -20.82
CA LEU A 244 -6.98 -12.97 -19.39
C LEU A 244 -7.65 -11.69 -18.90
N ASN A 245 -7.15 -10.53 -19.33
CA ASN A 245 -7.77 -9.24 -19.07
C ASN A 245 -7.43 -8.25 -20.20
N PRO A 246 -8.38 -7.97 -21.12
CA PRO A 246 -8.13 -7.03 -22.22
C PRO A 246 -8.16 -5.57 -21.76
N PHE A 247 -8.82 -5.25 -20.64
CA PHE A 247 -8.95 -3.88 -20.14
C PHE A 247 -7.62 -3.30 -19.67
N VAL A 248 -6.70 -4.14 -19.17
CA VAL A 248 -5.34 -3.70 -18.82
C VAL A 248 -4.63 -3.07 -20.02
N ALA A 249 -4.71 -3.68 -21.21
CA ALA A 249 -4.10 -3.14 -22.42
C ALA A 249 -4.69 -1.78 -22.81
N VAL A 250 -6.01 -1.63 -22.71
CA VAL A 250 -6.72 -0.37 -22.97
C VAL A 250 -6.24 0.72 -22.02
N VAL A 251 -6.17 0.40 -20.73
CA VAL A 251 -5.76 1.37 -19.70
C VAL A 251 -4.27 1.74 -19.84
N ILE A 252 -3.39 0.82 -20.22
CA ILE A 252 -1.97 1.13 -20.54
C ILE A 252 -1.87 2.09 -21.73
N ALA A 253 -2.53 1.76 -22.84
CA ALA A 253 -2.49 2.55 -24.08
C ALA A 253 -2.99 3.99 -23.85
N TYR A 254 -4.06 4.14 -23.08
CA TYR A 254 -4.72 5.43 -22.84
C TYR A 254 -4.53 5.96 -21.41
N HIS A 255 -3.43 5.60 -20.75
CA HIS A 255 -3.17 5.91 -19.33
C HIS A 255 -3.27 7.40 -19.00
N VAL A 256 -2.86 8.30 -19.90
CA VAL A 256 -2.94 9.75 -19.69
C VAL A 256 -4.39 10.21 -19.48
N THR A 257 -5.31 9.76 -20.34
CA THR A 257 -6.74 10.08 -20.22
C THR A 257 -7.32 9.43 -18.98
N PHE A 258 -6.91 8.19 -18.71
CA PHE A 258 -7.38 7.44 -17.56
C PHE A 258 -7.06 8.14 -16.23
N PHE A 259 -5.80 8.51 -16.00
CA PHE A 259 -5.40 9.19 -14.76
C PHE A 259 -5.98 10.60 -14.57
N GLN A 260 -6.58 11.20 -15.61
CA GLN A 260 -7.29 12.46 -15.47
C GLN A 260 -8.71 12.30 -14.90
N VAL A 261 -9.32 11.13 -15.09
CA VAL A 261 -10.74 10.89 -14.76
C VAL A 261 -10.89 9.94 -13.58
N MET A 262 -9.86 9.16 -13.28
CA MET A 262 -9.92 8.14 -12.25
C MET A 262 -9.76 8.70 -10.85
N GLU A 263 -10.71 8.36 -10.00
CA GLU A 263 -10.74 8.64 -8.58
C GLU A 263 -10.84 7.32 -7.81
N TYR A 264 -10.39 7.30 -6.55
CA TYR A 264 -10.59 6.20 -5.60
C TYR A 264 -10.04 4.81 -6.00
N VAL A 265 -9.03 4.73 -6.87
CA VAL A 265 -8.39 3.44 -7.21
C VAL A 265 -7.81 2.76 -5.95
N ASP A 266 -7.27 3.56 -5.02
CA ASP A 266 -6.73 3.08 -3.75
C ASP A 266 -7.80 2.44 -2.83
N ASP A 267 -9.09 2.69 -3.08
CA ASP A 267 -10.20 2.12 -2.31
C ASP A 267 -10.67 0.77 -2.85
N ILE A 268 -10.23 0.39 -4.05
CA ILE A 268 -10.54 -0.92 -4.65
C ILE A 268 -9.76 -2.00 -3.89
N ARG A 269 -10.50 -2.85 -3.17
CA ARG A 269 -9.95 -3.99 -2.43
C ARG A 269 -10.34 -5.28 -3.12
N ASP A 270 -9.36 -6.17 -3.31
CA ASP A 270 -9.54 -7.51 -3.85
C ASP A 270 -10.35 -7.54 -5.17
N PRO A 271 -9.85 -6.90 -6.24
CA PRO A 271 -10.56 -6.87 -7.52
C PRO A 271 -10.76 -8.28 -8.08
N LYS A 272 -11.87 -8.49 -8.78
CA LYS A 272 -12.17 -9.77 -9.45
C LYS A 272 -11.19 -9.99 -10.61
N ARG A 273 -10.67 -11.21 -10.77
CA ARG A 273 -9.80 -11.54 -11.92
C ARG A 273 -10.52 -11.29 -13.25
N GLY A 274 -9.82 -10.67 -14.21
CA GLY A 274 -10.34 -10.30 -15.53
C GLY A 274 -11.23 -9.05 -15.55
N SER A 275 -11.50 -8.44 -14.39
CA SER A 275 -12.37 -7.26 -14.28
C SER A 275 -11.70 -5.97 -14.71
N ILE A 276 -12.53 -4.94 -14.88
CA ILE A 276 -12.06 -3.57 -15.12
C ILE A 276 -11.31 -3.05 -13.87
N GLU A 277 -11.79 -3.39 -12.67
CA GLU A 277 -11.15 -2.99 -11.41
C GLU A 277 -9.75 -3.59 -11.25
N GLU A 278 -9.53 -4.84 -11.70
CA GLU A 278 -8.19 -5.45 -11.73
C GLU A 278 -7.25 -4.66 -12.65
N ALA A 279 -7.74 -4.22 -13.80
CA ALA A 279 -6.97 -3.38 -14.71
C ALA A 279 -6.58 -2.04 -14.07
N PHE A 280 -7.50 -1.43 -13.33
CA PHE A 280 -7.27 -0.16 -12.67
C PHE A 280 -6.21 -0.28 -11.58
N VAL A 281 -6.34 -1.30 -10.72
CA VAL A 281 -5.37 -1.58 -9.66
C VAL A 281 -3.99 -1.88 -10.25
N TYR A 282 -3.90 -2.75 -11.26
CA TYR A 282 -2.63 -3.07 -11.90
C TYR A 282 -1.95 -1.84 -12.50
N VAL A 283 -2.66 -1.06 -13.33
CA VAL A 283 -2.05 0.07 -14.04
C VAL A 283 -1.71 1.20 -13.08
N SER A 284 -2.54 1.50 -12.08
CA SER A 284 -2.22 2.54 -11.09
C SER A 284 -0.90 2.29 -10.35
N GLN A 285 -0.58 1.01 -10.10
CA GLN A 285 0.64 0.60 -9.39
C GLN A 285 1.84 0.43 -10.31
N ASN A 286 1.64 0.03 -11.58
CA ASN A 286 2.71 -0.44 -12.46
C ASN A 286 2.90 0.37 -13.74
N ILE A 287 2.13 1.44 -13.98
CA ILE A 287 2.26 2.24 -15.21
C ILE A 287 3.68 2.82 -15.40
N GLY A 288 4.39 3.09 -14.30
CA GLY A 288 5.75 3.64 -14.34
C GLY A 288 6.67 2.84 -15.25
N VAL A 289 6.70 1.52 -15.10
CA VAL A 289 7.50 0.61 -15.94
C VAL A 289 7.16 0.76 -17.43
N TRP A 290 5.86 0.87 -17.76
CA TRP A 290 5.41 1.00 -19.15
C TRP A 290 5.73 2.37 -19.77
N ILE A 291 5.76 3.43 -18.97
CA ILE A 291 6.13 4.79 -19.41
C ILE A 291 7.65 4.92 -19.54
N ASP A 292 8.39 4.39 -18.56
CA ASP A 292 9.84 4.51 -18.49
C ASP A 292 10.53 3.60 -19.53
N THR A 293 9.86 2.52 -19.95
CA THR A 293 10.33 1.66 -21.04
C THR A 293 9.99 2.28 -22.39
N VAL A 294 11.04 2.65 -23.15
CA VAL A 294 10.91 3.34 -24.44
C VAL A 294 10.03 2.57 -25.41
N GLY A 295 8.94 3.20 -25.88
CA GLY A 295 8.07 2.61 -26.89
C GLY A 295 7.02 1.63 -26.37
N ALA A 296 7.11 1.16 -25.11
CA ALA A 296 6.34 0.00 -24.66
C ALA A 296 4.83 0.23 -24.68
N TYR A 297 4.34 1.33 -24.08
CA TYR A 297 2.90 1.61 -24.09
C TYR A 297 2.36 1.97 -25.48
N GLN A 298 3.17 2.60 -26.34
CA GLN A 298 2.80 2.91 -27.74
C GLN A 298 2.73 1.63 -28.58
N TRP A 299 3.60 0.66 -28.30
CA TRP A 299 3.53 -0.66 -28.92
C TRP A 299 2.24 -1.38 -28.53
N ILE A 300 1.83 -1.31 -27.25
CA ILE A 300 0.52 -1.83 -26.81
C ILE A 300 -0.63 -1.14 -27.55
N GLU A 301 -0.59 0.19 -27.70
CA GLU A 301 -1.60 0.95 -28.46
C GLU A 301 -1.69 0.48 -29.92
N LYS A 302 -0.55 0.29 -30.59
CA LYS A 302 -0.48 -0.24 -31.96
C LYS A 302 -1.12 -1.63 -32.05
N GLU A 303 -0.72 -2.55 -31.18
CA GLU A 303 -1.24 -3.93 -31.19
C GLU A 303 -2.74 -3.99 -30.83
N LEU A 304 -3.21 -3.10 -29.94
CA LEU A 304 -4.62 -2.98 -29.59
C LEU A 304 -5.48 -2.56 -30.78
N ASN A 305 -4.98 -1.66 -31.65
CA ASN A 305 -5.68 -1.22 -32.86
C ASN A 305 -5.85 -2.35 -33.91
N GLU A 306 -5.06 -3.41 -33.82
CA GLU A 306 -5.19 -4.60 -34.68
C GLU A 306 -6.16 -5.64 -34.09
N LEU A 307 -6.53 -5.50 -32.82
CA LEU A 307 -7.46 -6.38 -32.11
C LEU A 307 -8.88 -5.79 -32.06
N SER A 308 -9.87 -6.63 -31.80
CA SER A 308 -11.23 -6.18 -31.56
C SER A 308 -11.30 -5.41 -30.24
N GLU A 309 -11.95 -4.25 -30.24
CA GLU A 309 -12.21 -3.48 -29.02
C GLU A 309 -12.94 -4.35 -27.99
N PRO A 310 -12.42 -4.45 -26.75
CA PRO A 310 -13.11 -5.18 -25.70
C PRO A 310 -14.38 -4.44 -25.29
N ALA A 311 -15.52 -5.13 -25.36
CA ALA A 311 -16.79 -4.60 -24.91
C ALA A 311 -16.97 -4.87 -23.41
N ALA A 312 -17.04 -3.81 -22.60
CA ALA A 312 -17.38 -3.93 -21.18
C ALA A 312 -18.82 -4.43 -21.02
N THR A 313 -19.00 -5.52 -20.29
CA THR A 313 -20.30 -6.08 -19.91
C THR A 313 -20.50 -5.97 -18.41
N LYS A 314 -21.75 -6.18 -17.94
CA LYS A 314 -22.06 -6.18 -16.50
C LYS A 314 -21.33 -7.26 -15.71
N GLU A 315 -20.79 -8.27 -16.38
CA GLU A 315 -20.02 -9.35 -15.72
C GLU A 315 -18.56 -8.94 -15.44
N ASP A 316 -18.10 -7.87 -16.10
CA ASP A 316 -16.74 -7.33 -16.00
C ASP A 316 -16.61 -6.24 -14.92
N GLU A 317 -17.75 -5.75 -14.41
CA GLU A 317 -17.84 -4.87 -13.24
C GLU A 317 -18.06 -5.70 -11.97
N ALA A 318 -17.39 -5.36 -10.87
CA ALA A 318 -17.71 -5.94 -9.58
C ALA A 318 -19.08 -5.41 -9.10
N GLU A 319 -19.99 -6.30 -8.68
CA GLU A 319 -21.34 -5.94 -8.15
C GLU A 319 -21.30 -4.89 -7.02
N ALA A 320 -20.16 -4.72 -6.35
CA ALA A 320 -19.95 -3.73 -5.31
C ALA A 320 -20.00 -2.27 -5.80
N ALA A 321 -19.65 -1.98 -7.06
CA ALA A 321 -19.68 -0.63 -7.60
C ALA A 321 -21.11 -0.09 -7.77
N VAL A 322 -22.07 -0.98 -8.08
CA VAL A 322 -23.49 -0.60 -8.22
C VAL A 322 -24.11 -0.26 -6.86
N ALA A 323 -23.67 -0.92 -5.78
CA ALA A 323 -24.14 -0.65 -4.41
C ALA A 323 -23.68 0.73 -3.90
N ALA A 324 -22.45 1.14 -4.21
CA ALA A 324 -21.95 2.48 -3.85
C ALA A 324 -22.66 3.59 -4.63
N ALA A 325 -22.94 3.38 -5.92
CA ALA A 325 -23.66 4.35 -6.76
C ALA A 325 -25.16 4.45 -6.43
N THR A 326 -25.77 3.40 -5.85
CA THR A 326 -27.14 3.44 -5.34
C THR A 326 -27.21 4.05 -3.94
N ALA A 327 -26.23 3.79 -3.06
CA ALA A 327 -26.15 4.44 -1.76
C ALA A 327 -25.95 5.97 -1.85
N ALA A 328 -25.19 6.44 -2.86
CA ALA A 328 -25.00 7.87 -3.11
C ALA A 328 -26.23 8.57 -3.70
N LYS A 329 -27.22 7.83 -4.22
CA LYS A 329 -28.49 8.39 -4.71
C LYS A 329 -29.59 8.47 -3.63
N ASP A 330 -29.44 7.73 -2.54
CA ASP A 330 -30.40 7.72 -1.43
C ASP A 330 -29.97 8.62 -0.24
N SER A 331 -28.78 9.22 -0.28
CA SER A 331 -28.30 10.13 0.78
C SER A 331 -28.51 11.63 0.49
N ASP A 332 -29.04 12.00 -0.68
CA ASP A 332 -29.28 13.40 -1.08
C ASP A 332 -30.59 14.00 -0.50
N ALA A 333 -31.00 13.51 0.67
CA ALA A 333 -32.18 13.97 1.39
C ALA A 333 -31.94 14.01 2.91
N GLN A 334 -30.86 14.67 3.36
CA GLN A 334 -30.84 15.27 4.69
C GLN A 334 -29.77 16.38 4.78
N GLU A 335 -30.14 17.59 4.38
CA GLU A 335 -29.51 18.80 4.88
C GLU A 335 -29.76 18.93 6.39
N GLY A 336 -28.71 19.22 7.16
CA GLY A 336 -28.80 19.44 8.60
C GLY A 336 -27.44 19.76 9.23
N GLU A 337 -27.03 21.02 9.12
CA GLU A 337 -26.08 21.80 9.93
C GLU A 337 -25.44 21.14 11.16
N GLY A 338 -24.10 21.28 11.27
CA GLY A 338 -23.36 20.99 12.49
C GLY A 338 -21.85 21.09 12.33
N ASP A 339 -21.36 22.28 11.99
CA ASP A 339 -19.95 22.66 11.97
C ASP A 339 -19.42 22.74 13.42
N GLU A 340 -18.56 21.79 13.84
CA GLU A 340 -17.80 21.88 15.09
C GLU A 340 -16.40 21.29 14.88
N PHE A 341 -15.59 22.00 14.08
CA PHE A 341 -14.15 21.83 14.08
C PHE A 341 -13.60 22.34 15.42
N GLY A 342 -13.26 21.42 16.32
CA GLY A 342 -12.57 21.73 17.55
C GLY A 342 -11.19 22.32 17.27
N ASP A 343 -10.98 23.55 17.75
CA ASP A 343 -9.71 24.25 17.79
C ASP A 343 -8.62 23.36 18.40
N PHE A 344 -7.61 23.03 17.57
CA PHE A 344 -6.40 22.36 18.02
C PHE A 344 -5.38 23.43 18.44
N GLU A 345 -5.35 23.75 19.73
CA GLU A 345 -4.31 24.58 20.33
C GLU A 345 -2.96 23.85 20.27
N ALA A 346 -1.94 24.54 19.75
CA ALA A 346 -0.58 24.06 19.66
C ALA A 346 0.27 24.72 20.75
N ASP A 347 0.17 24.21 21.98
CA ASP A 347 1.10 24.52 23.06
C ASP A 347 1.33 23.25 23.86
N ASP A 348 2.50 22.61 23.66
CA ASP A 348 3.23 21.75 24.61
C ASP A 348 4.42 21.04 23.91
N ILE A 349 5.29 21.82 23.27
CA ILE A 349 6.70 21.43 23.09
C ILE A 349 7.48 22.20 24.15
N ASP A 350 7.58 21.60 25.33
CA ASP A 350 8.56 22.01 26.33
C ASP A 350 9.88 21.29 26.05
N GLY A 351 10.88 22.07 25.67
CA GLY A 351 12.25 21.64 25.52
C GLY A 351 12.91 21.60 26.89
N GLY A 352 13.07 20.40 27.43
CA GLY A 352 13.99 20.17 28.55
C GLY A 352 15.40 19.93 28.05
N ASP A 353 16.25 20.94 28.22
CA ASP A 353 17.70 20.77 28.33
C ASP A 353 18.01 19.94 29.60
N ASP A 354 18.75 18.84 29.43
CA ASP A 354 19.79 18.35 30.34
C ASP A 354 20.70 17.33 29.63
#